data_AF-N1MEY7-F1
#
_entry.id   AF-N1MEY7-F1
#
_cell.length_a   1.000
_cell.length_b   1.000
_cell.length_c   1.000
_cell.angle_alpha   90.00
_cell.angle_beta   90.00
_cell.angle_gamma   90.00
#
_symmetry.space_group_name_H-M   'P 1'
#
loop_
_entity.id
_entity.type
_entity.pdbx_description
1 polymer ?
#
loop_
_entity_poly.entity_id
_entity_poly.type
_entity_poly.pdbx_seq_one_letter_code
_entity_poly.pdbx_strand_id
1 'polypeptide(L)'
;MTDIRIDRVRAMADWMETIPPQPPFYEHPDFKQFSDLSDLEIEAVERAMRIRGEIARVDAAKFQLEQSKRARKRLGIVGVSGGRDD
;
A
#
# COMPACT_ATOMS: atom_id res chain seq x y z
N MET A 1 2.12 16.65 23.94
CA MET A 1 3.45 15.97 23.88
C MET A 1 3.35 14.69 23.03
N THR A 2 2.59 14.73 21.95
CA THR A 2 2.21 13.55 21.12
C THR A 2 2.61 13.73 19.66
N ASP A 3 2.83 14.98 19.22
CA ASP A 3 3.04 15.33 17.81
C ASP A 3 4.41 14.88 17.27
N ILE A 4 5.47 15.07 18.07
CA ILE A 4 6.86 14.72 17.70
C ILE A 4 7.05 13.19 17.53
N ARG A 5 6.34 12.39 18.33
CA ARG A 5 6.42 10.92 18.27
C ARG A 5 5.69 10.36 17.05
N ILE A 6 4.56 10.98 16.68
CA ILE A 6 3.80 10.62 15.47
C ILE A 6 4.62 10.90 14.20
N ASP A 7 5.38 12.00 14.17
CA ASP A 7 6.25 12.33 13.03
C ASP A 7 7.35 11.29 12.82
N ARG A 8 8.00 10.80 13.90
CA ARG A 8 9.03 9.74 13.80
C ARG A 8 8.47 8.41 13.32
N VAL A 9 7.30 7.99 13.80
CA VAL A 9 6.60 6.80 13.29
C VAL A 9 6.36 6.92 11.78
N ARG A 10 5.91 8.09 11.33
CA ARG A 10 5.68 8.34 9.91
C ARG A 10 6.97 8.35 9.09
N ALA A 11 8.05 8.91 9.63
CA ALA A 11 9.35 8.95 9.00
C ALA A 11 9.98 7.55 8.87
N MET A 12 9.88 6.70 9.90
CA MET A 12 10.34 5.31 9.82
C MET A 12 9.54 4.51 8.79
N ALA A 13 8.21 4.69 8.79
CA ALA A 13 7.34 4.07 7.81
C ALA A 13 7.73 4.47 6.37
N ASP A 14 7.93 5.77 6.12
CA ASP A 14 8.37 6.27 4.82
C ASP A 14 9.74 5.71 4.40
N TRP A 15 10.70 5.74 5.31
CA TRP A 15 12.03 5.19 5.07
C TRP A 15 12.00 3.70 4.70
N MET A 16 11.19 2.88 5.38
CA MET A 16 11.05 1.46 5.08
C MET A 16 10.49 1.18 3.67
N GLU A 17 9.71 2.10 3.08
CA GLU A 17 9.26 1.97 1.69
C GLU A 17 10.35 2.31 0.66
N THR A 18 11.37 3.06 1.08
CA THR A 18 12.46 3.52 0.19
C THR A 18 13.67 2.59 0.17
N ILE A 19 13.88 1.80 1.23
CA ILE A 19 15.03 0.90 1.32
C ILE A 19 14.81 -0.40 0.52
N PRO A 20 15.87 -0.97 -0.06
CA PRO A 20 15.78 -2.27 -0.70
C PRO A 20 15.44 -3.37 0.33
N PRO A 21 14.78 -4.46 -0.09
CA PRO A 21 14.43 -5.57 0.81
C PRO A 21 15.65 -6.35 1.33
N GLN A 22 16.83 -6.13 0.74
CA GLN A 22 18.09 -6.71 1.16
C GLN A 22 19.19 -5.63 1.19
N PRO A 23 20.03 -5.57 2.23
CA PRO A 23 20.01 -6.41 3.44
C PRO A 23 18.77 -6.15 4.31
N PRO A 24 18.47 -7.01 5.30
CA PRO A 24 17.43 -6.78 6.29
C PRO A 24 17.48 -5.35 6.86
N PHE A 25 16.31 -4.75 7.09
CA PHE A 25 16.20 -3.35 7.51
C PHE A 25 17.02 -3.02 8.78
N TYR A 26 17.19 -3.99 9.70
CA TYR A 26 17.95 -3.81 10.94
C TYR A 26 19.47 -3.74 10.74
N GLU A 27 19.97 -4.12 9.56
CA GLU A 27 21.39 -4.02 9.19
C GLU A 27 21.73 -2.68 8.51
N HIS A 28 20.72 -1.89 8.12
CA HIS A 28 20.96 -0.58 7.53
C HIS A 28 21.51 0.40 8.58
N PRO A 29 22.55 1.19 8.25
CA PRO A 29 23.12 2.17 9.19
C PRO A 29 22.09 3.22 9.63
N ASP A 30 21.17 3.58 8.74
CA ASP A 30 20.04 4.47 8.99
C ASP A 30 19.05 3.92 10.02
N PHE A 31 18.97 2.60 10.24
CA PHE A 31 18.11 2.02 11.27
C PHE A 31 18.46 2.55 12.67
N LYS A 32 19.74 2.88 12.91
CA LYS A 32 20.22 3.40 14.19
C LYS A 32 19.50 4.69 14.60
N GLN A 33 19.03 5.50 13.65
CA GLN A 33 18.27 6.72 13.95
C GLN A 33 16.84 6.43 14.46
N PHE A 34 16.34 5.21 14.27
CA PHE A 34 15.02 4.75 14.71
C PHE A 34 15.11 3.77 15.89
N SER A 35 16.33 3.44 16.36
CA SER A 35 16.56 2.50 17.47
C SER A 35 16.00 2.93 18.84
N ASP A 36 15.54 4.18 18.95
CA ASP A 36 14.98 4.79 20.17
C ASP A 36 13.43 4.68 20.22
N LEU A 37 12.80 4.12 19.18
CA LEU A 37 11.36 3.90 19.17
C LEU A 37 10.95 2.85 20.21
N SER A 38 9.90 3.15 20.96
CA SER A 38 9.30 2.20 21.91
C SER A 38 8.49 1.13 21.18
N ASP A 39 8.18 0.00 21.84
CA ASP A 39 7.36 -1.08 21.27
C ASP A 39 6.02 -0.56 20.69
N LEU A 40 5.35 0.34 21.40
CA LEU A 40 4.10 0.98 20.93
C LEU A 40 4.28 1.79 19.63
N GLU A 41 5.45 2.41 19.44
CA GLU A 41 5.75 3.15 18.22
C GLU A 41 6.07 2.20 17.07
N ILE A 42 6.78 1.10 17.35
CA ILE A 42 7.03 0.03 16.38
C ILE A 42 5.70 -0.57 15.90
N GLU A 43 4.78 -0.90 16.81
CA GLU A 43 3.43 -1.36 16.46
C GLU A 43 2.68 -0.34 15.59
N ALA A 44 2.84 0.96 15.87
CA ALA A 44 2.24 2.02 15.07
C ALA A 44 2.83 2.08 13.65
N VAL A 45 4.15 1.87 13.52
CA VAL A 45 4.85 1.79 12.22
C VAL A 45 4.35 0.58 11.43
N GLU A 46 4.26 -0.60 12.05
CA GLU A 46 3.75 -1.82 11.40
C GLU A 46 2.30 -1.64 10.93
N ARG A 47 1.46 -1.03 11.77
CA ARG A 47 0.08 -0.71 11.41
C ARG A 47 0.02 0.26 10.24
N ALA A 48 0.87 1.28 10.21
CA ALA A 48 0.95 2.24 9.10
C ALA A 48 1.35 1.55 7.79
N MET A 49 2.38 0.69 7.82
CA MET A 49 2.80 -0.12 6.66
C MET A 49 1.68 -1.01 6.14
N ARG A 50 0.98 -1.70 7.03
CA ARG A 50 -0.14 -2.56 6.66
C ARG A 50 -1.26 -1.79 5.95
N ILE A 51 -1.62 -0.61 6.47
CA ILE A 51 -2.65 0.25 5.87
C ILE A 51 -2.19 0.72 4.48
N ARG A 52 -0.93 1.17 4.32
CA ARG A 52 -0.38 1.58 3.02
C ARG A 52 -0.42 0.44 2.00
N GLY A 53 -0.01 -0.77 2.40
CA GLY A 53 -0.06 -1.95 1.54
C GLY A 53 -1.49 -2.35 1.14
N GLU A 54 -2.46 -2.21 2.04
CA GLU A 54 -3.87 -2.46 1.74
C GLU A 54 -4.45 -1.45 0.76
N ILE A 55 -4.14 -0.15 0.94
CA ILE A 55 -4.54 0.92 0.03
C ILE A 55 -3.97 0.66 -1.38
N ALA A 56 -2.68 0.34 -1.48
CA ALA A 56 -2.04 0.05 -2.77
C ALA A 56 -2.69 -1.14 -3.50
N ARG A 57 -3.06 -2.20 -2.76
CA ARG A 57 -3.79 -3.35 -3.32
C ARG A 57 -5.17 -2.98 -3.84
N VAL A 58 -5.93 -2.20 -3.07
CA VAL A 58 -7.26 -1.74 -3.46
C VAL A 58 -7.17 -0.83 -4.69
N ASP A 59 -6.19 0.06 -4.74
CA ASP A 59 -5.98 0.98 -5.87
C ASP A 59 -5.62 0.22 -7.16
N ALA A 60 -4.70 -0.74 -7.07
CA ALA A 60 -4.37 -1.64 -8.18
C ALA A 60 -5.59 -2.43 -8.68
N ALA A 61 -6.44 -2.93 -7.76
CA ALA A 61 -7.66 -3.64 -8.11
C ALA A 61 -8.68 -2.73 -8.82
N LYS A 62 -8.83 -1.48 -8.38
CA LYS A 62 -9.69 -0.48 -9.04
C LYS A 62 -9.18 -0.16 -10.44
N PHE A 63 -7.88 0.07 -10.60
CA PHE A 63 -7.26 0.34 -11.89
C PHE A 63 -7.49 -0.81 -12.88
N GLN A 64 -7.30 -2.06 -12.44
CA GLN A 64 -7.54 -3.25 -13.27
C GLN A 64 -9.02 -3.41 -13.67
N LEU A 65 -9.95 -3.09 -12.75
CA LEU A 65 -11.38 -3.08 -13.05
C LEU A 65 -11.73 -2.03 -14.10
N GLU A 66 -11.18 -0.82 -14.00
CA GLU A 66 -11.39 0.25 -14.98
C GLU A 66 -10.79 -0.10 -16.35
N GLN A 67 -9.56 -0.62 -16.38
CA GLN A 67 -8.93 -1.15 -17.59
C GLN A 67 -9.81 -2.22 -18.25
N SER A 68 -10.33 -3.17 -17.47
CA SER A 68 -11.21 -4.24 -17.95
C SER A 68 -12.53 -3.69 -18.52
N LYS A 69 -13.14 -2.69 -17.87
CA LYS A 69 -14.35 -2.00 -18.36
C LYS A 69 -14.08 -1.28 -19.68
N ARG A 70 -12.95 -0.57 -19.79
CA ARG A 70 -12.53 0.12 -21.02
C ARG A 70 -12.24 -0.87 -22.14
N ALA A 71 -11.58 -1.98 -21.86
CA ALA A 71 -11.31 -3.05 -22.82
C ALA A 71 -12.62 -3.68 -23.34
N ARG A 72 -13.58 -4.01 -22.46
CA ARG A 72 -14.91 -4.51 -22.88
C ARG A 72 -15.66 -3.51 -23.76
N LYS A 73 -15.64 -2.22 -23.39
CA LYS A 73 -16.25 -1.14 -24.19
C LYS A 73 -15.58 -1.02 -25.57
N ARG A 74 -14.26 -1.14 -25.65
CA ARG A 74 -13.48 -1.05 -26.89
C ARG A 74 -13.66 -2.26 -27.80
N LEU A 75 -13.87 -3.44 -27.24
CA LEU A 75 -14.17 -4.66 -27.99
C LEU A 75 -15.63 -4.76 -28.45
N GLY A 76 -16.46 -3.73 -28.18
CA GLY A 76 -17.87 -3.72 -28.59
C GLY A 76 -18.71 -4.80 -27.89
N ILE A 77 -18.20 -5.40 -26.81
CA ILE A 77 -18.94 -6.39 -26.00
C ILE A 77 -19.90 -5.61 -25.09
N VAL A 78 -20.87 -4.92 -25.70
CA VAL A 78 -22.15 -4.67 -25.07
C VAL A 78 -22.80 -6.04 -24.97
N GLY A 79 -23.12 -6.49 -23.75
CA GLY A 79 -23.83 -7.74 -23.56
C GLY A 79 -25.08 -7.76 -24.43
N VAL A 80 -25.02 -8.49 -25.54
CA VAL A 80 -26.21 -8.91 -26.25
C VAL A 80 -26.84 -9.97 -25.35
N SER A 81 -27.60 -9.51 -24.37
CA SER A 81 -28.67 -10.31 -23.76
C SER A 81 -29.72 -10.49 -24.85
N GLY A 82 -29.41 -11.30 -25.86
CA GLY A 82 -30.37 -11.78 -26.84
C GLY A 82 -31.24 -12.80 -26.13
N GLY A 83 -32.31 -12.33 -25.50
CA GLY A 83 -33.47 -13.16 -25.22
C GLY A 83 -33.98 -13.69 -26.55
N ARG A 84 -33.75 -14.98 -26.80
CA ARG A 84 -34.38 -15.72 -27.89
C ARG A 84 -35.62 -16.38 -27.28
N ASP A 85 -36.72 -15.65 -27.29
CA ASP A 85 -38.07 -16.21 -27.25
C ASP A 85 -38.43 -16.52 -28.71
N ASP A 86 -38.29 -17.78 -29.11
CA ASP A 86 -39.04 -18.42 -30.20
C ASP A 86 -39.21 -19.91 -29.85
#